data_AF-A0AAE8K6D4-F1
#
_entry.id   AF-A0AAE8K6D4-F1
#
_cell.length_a   1.000
_cell.length_b   1.000
_cell.length_c   1.000
_cell.angle_alpha   90.00
_cell.angle_beta   90.00
_cell.angle_gamma   90.00
#
_symmetry.space_group_name_H-M   'P 1'
#
loop_
_entity.id
_entity.type
_entity.pdbx_description
1 polymer ?
#
loop_
_entity_poly.entity_id
_entity_poly.type
_entity_poly.pdbx_seq_one_letter_code
_entity_poly.pdbx_strand_id
1 'polypeptide(L)'
;MKFCTKCGNKLSDSMKFCNKCGAKVKSVDKDTETNSDTEDTKDKKDIPNSKNNIDKTIILDAPKIKKEINTNINENIKNNFKPLHDSNFNNKEEYLDASFDDDLDENFNDDESYHNEDIDNFKHSNTKKKILISIFTLVAFVIIGTSIYFLRSPLLYKYYYNSALKSSSVTEKLSYYNSALRYSKNDDLLNSIYTTLKSDSDFVDNSSILTNLNTSEKDNLMSKLYVNKATVDFKNKNYTDCDSDLDLATKYGYNKENFSQYDDLQKKLNESKNSSSNDKVDNIYSFTNENPSKFSGNIYDYPYDFIMPYSNSSYLSASDLSKYNKSTLALMRNEIYARHGYVFNTNPFKAYFNSKSWYHPDSSFKGDDSELNDYEVKNVQTIKSVENSK
;
A
#
# COMPACT_ATOMS: atom_id res chain seq x y z
N MET A 1 -33.16 9.26 2.28
CA MET A 1 -31.75 9.65 2.06
C MET A 1 -31.20 8.73 0.98
N LYS A 2 -30.61 9.27 -0.08
CA LYS A 2 -30.07 8.48 -1.20
C LYS A 2 -28.62 8.10 -0.91
N PHE A 3 -28.18 6.93 -1.39
CA PHE A 3 -26.80 6.48 -1.29
C PHE A 3 -26.29 6.10 -2.68
N CYS A 4 -24.99 6.29 -2.91
CA CYS A 4 -24.36 5.93 -4.17
C CYS A 4 -24.29 4.41 -4.30
N THR A 5 -24.89 3.87 -5.36
CA THR A 5 -24.90 2.43 -5.64
C THR A 5 -23.53 1.86 -6.03
N LYS A 6 -22.52 2.72 -6.28
CA LYS A 6 -21.15 2.30 -6.59
C LYS A 6 -20.20 2.31 -5.39
N CYS A 7 -20.39 3.21 -4.42
CA CYS A 7 -19.44 3.37 -3.30
C CYS A 7 -20.08 3.61 -1.93
N GLY A 8 -21.40 3.54 -1.82
CA GLY A 8 -22.13 3.70 -0.56
C GLY A 8 -22.17 5.12 0.01
N ASN A 9 -21.56 6.12 -0.65
CA ASN A 9 -21.55 7.48 -0.12
C ASN A 9 -22.96 8.08 -0.06
N LYS A 10 -23.26 8.81 1.02
CA LYS A 10 -24.54 9.51 1.19
C LYS A 10 -24.66 10.65 0.16
N LEU A 11 -25.81 10.73 -0.50
CA LEU A 11 -26.13 11.69 -1.55
C LEU A 11 -27.29 12.59 -1.11
N SER A 12 -27.24 13.87 -1.47
CA SER A 12 -28.38 14.77 -1.34
C SER A 12 -29.35 14.58 -2.51
N ASP A 13 -30.63 14.92 -2.31
CA ASP A 13 -31.70 14.57 -3.26
C ASP A 13 -31.57 15.23 -4.65
N SER A 14 -30.72 16.26 -4.79
CA SER A 14 -30.45 17.01 -6.02
C SER A 14 -29.15 16.61 -6.75
N MET A 15 -28.35 15.67 -6.23
CA MET A 15 -27.08 15.28 -6.84
C MET A 15 -27.27 14.41 -8.09
N LYS A 16 -26.76 14.87 -9.24
CA LYS A 16 -26.72 14.12 -10.50
C LYS A 16 -25.56 13.13 -10.58
N PHE A 17 -24.50 13.35 -9.81
CA PHE A 17 -23.30 12.50 -9.74
C PHE A 17 -22.81 12.38 -8.29
N CYS A 18 -22.20 11.25 -7.95
CA CYS A 18 -21.60 11.02 -6.65
C CYS A 18 -20.34 11.87 -6.49
N ASN A 19 -20.30 12.71 -5.46
CA ASN A 19 -19.15 13.54 -5.12
C ASN A 19 -17.93 12.77 -4.59
N LYS A 20 -18.05 11.45 -4.34
CA LYS A 20 -16.94 10.60 -3.87
C LYS A 20 -16.32 9.75 -4.98
N CYS A 21 -17.13 9.15 -5.86
CA CYS A 21 -16.64 8.23 -6.91
C CYS A 21 -17.00 8.65 -8.35
N GLY A 22 -17.70 9.77 -8.54
CA GLY A 22 -18.10 10.28 -9.85
C GLY A 22 -19.28 9.55 -10.53
N ALA A 23 -19.81 8.47 -9.93
CA ALA A 23 -20.90 7.68 -10.52
C ALA A 23 -22.19 8.49 -10.69
N LYS A 24 -22.84 8.37 -11.85
CA LYS A 24 -24.12 9.05 -12.15
C LYS A 24 -25.25 8.50 -11.28
N VAL A 25 -26.02 9.39 -10.67
CA VAL A 25 -27.16 9.05 -9.81
C VAL A 25 -28.39 8.90 -10.71
N LYS A 26 -29.02 7.72 -10.71
CA LYS A 26 -30.25 7.48 -11.47
C LYS A 26 -31.41 8.23 -10.80
N SER A 27 -32.01 9.21 -11.48
CA SER A 27 -33.29 9.80 -11.08
C SER A 27 -34.40 8.83 -11.43
N VAL A 28 -35.16 8.37 -10.43
CA VAL A 28 -36.40 7.64 -10.64
C VAL A 28 -37.51 8.68 -10.67
N ASP A 29 -38.07 8.92 -11.85
CA ASP A 29 -39.35 9.62 -11.99
C ASP A 29 -40.43 8.70 -11.42
N LYS A 30 -41.18 9.21 -10.44
CA LYS A 30 -42.42 8.59 -9.99
C LYS A 30 -43.41 8.72 -11.13
N ASP A 31 -43.94 7.60 -11.61
CA ASP A 31 -45.39 7.44 -11.82
C ASP A 31 -45.76 5.99 -12.13
N THR A 32 -46.95 5.63 -11.63
CA THR A 32 -47.85 4.52 -11.99
C THR A 32 -47.64 3.09 -11.45
N GLU A 33 -48.50 2.78 -10.49
CA GLU A 33 -49.10 1.48 -10.13
C GLU A 33 -49.74 0.79 -11.35
N THR A 34 -49.72 -0.55 -11.42
CA THR A 34 -50.92 -1.41 -11.28
C THR A 34 -50.63 -2.93 -11.44
N ASN A 35 -51.51 -3.67 -10.76
CA ASN A 35 -51.65 -5.11 -10.45
C ASN A 35 -51.72 -6.13 -11.61
N SER A 36 -51.85 -7.41 -11.18
CA SER A 36 -52.46 -8.61 -11.81
C SER A 36 -51.53 -9.49 -12.67
N ASP A 37 -51.57 -10.82 -12.68
CA ASP A 37 -52.33 -11.84 -11.93
C ASP A 37 -51.60 -13.21 -12.05
N THR A 38 -51.99 -14.11 -11.16
CA THR A 38 -51.74 -15.56 -11.04
C THR A 38 -51.82 -16.41 -12.31
N GLU A 39 -51.08 -17.53 -12.35
CA GLU A 39 -51.68 -18.87 -12.54
C GLU A 39 -50.78 -20.04 -12.09
N ASP A 40 -51.44 -20.96 -11.39
CA ASP A 40 -50.98 -22.22 -10.79
C ASP A 40 -50.70 -23.32 -11.83
N THR A 41 -49.84 -24.28 -11.48
CA THR A 41 -50.21 -25.71 -11.52
C THR A 41 -49.22 -26.55 -10.70
N LYS A 42 -49.79 -27.28 -9.74
CA LYS A 42 -49.16 -28.34 -8.95
C LYS A 42 -49.26 -29.66 -9.72
N ASP A 43 -48.26 -30.52 -9.57
CA ASP A 43 -48.53 -31.92 -9.24
C ASP A 43 -47.40 -32.55 -8.42
N LYS A 44 -47.79 -33.36 -7.43
CA LYS A 44 -46.98 -34.03 -6.41
C LYS A 44 -46.98 -35.55 -6.65
N LYS A 45 -46.06 -36.23 -5.93
CA LYS A 45 -46.06 -37.63 -5.43
C LYS A 45 -45.18 -38.61 -6.24
N ASP A 46 -44.35 -39.50 -5.68
CA ASP A 46 -44.15 -40.07 -4.32
C ASP A 46 -42.71 -40.64 -4.17
N ILE A 47 -42.28 -40.91 -2.92
CA ILE A 47 -41.05 -41.64 -2.49
C ILE A 47 -41.49 -43.02 -1.93
N PRO A 48 -40.69 -44.12 -2.03
CA PRO A 48 -39.97 -44.61 -0.84
C PRO A 48 -38.60 -45.31 -1.08
N ASN A 49 -37.57 -44.77 -0.40
CA ASN A 49 -36.53 -45.39 0.47
C ASN A 49 -35.93 -46.81 0.21
N SER A 50 -34.59 -46.93 0.11
CA SER A 50 -33.75 -47.86 0.92
C SER A 50 -32.24 -47.82 0.59
N LYS A 51 -31.43 -47.44 1.61
CA LYS A 51 -30.08 -47.92 2.02
C LYS A 51 -28.78 -47.51 1.26
N ASN A 52 -28.09 -46.55 1.90
CA ASN A 52 -26.67 -46.48 2.31
C ASN A 52 -25.55 -47.00 1.39
N ASN A 53 -24.71 -46.09 0.86
CA ASN A 53 -23.37 -45.85 1.43
C ASN A 53 -22.72 -44.56 0.89
N ILE A 54 -22.44 -43.64 1.81
CA ILE A 54 -21.33 -42.69 1.94
C ILE A 54 -20.51 -42.38 0.69
N ASP A 55 -20.81 -41.25 0.04
CA ASP A 55 -19.82 -40.24 -0.33
C ASP A 55 -20.57 -38.91 -0.61
N LYS A 56 -20.58 -37.98 0.36
CA LYS A 56 -21.24 -36.67 0.18
C LYS A 56 -20.18 -35.59 0.11
N THR A 57 -19.70 -35.38 -1.10
CA THR A 57 -19.12 -34.12 -1.56
C THR A 57 -20.18 -33.02 -1.34
N ILE A 58 -20.00 -32.18 -0.33
CA ILE A 58 -20.85 -31.01 -0.10
C ILE A 58 -20.45 -29.92 -1.10
N ILE A 59 -21.18 -29.82 -2.21
CA ILE A 59 -21.31 -28.60 -3.03
C ILE A 59 -22.81 -28.55 -3.38
N LEU A 60 -23.60 -27.52 -3.08
CA LEU A 60 -23.66 -26.23 -3.80
C LEU A 60 -24.65 -25.29 -3.08
N ASP A 61 -24.24 -24.03 -2.88
CA ASP A 61 -25.12 -22.84 -2.99
C ASP A 61 -24.43 -21.73 -3.82
N ALA A 62 -23.36 -22.07 -4.56
CA ALA A 62 -22.65 -21.11 -5.41
C ALA A 62 -23.24 -21.09 -6.83
N PRO A 63 -23.44 -19.91 -7.44
CA PRO A 63 -23.95 -19.76 -8.79
C PRO A 63 -22.99 -20.33 -9.85
N LYS A 64 -23.57 -20.70 -11.00
CA LYS A 64 -22.91 -21.46 -12.08
C LYS A 64 -21.95 -20.58 -12.88
N ILE A 65 -20.65 -20.72 -12.62
CA ILE A 65 -19.56 -20.08 -13.38
C ILE A 65 -19.46 -20.69 -14.78
N LYS A 66 -19.62 -19.88 -15.84
CA LYS A 66 -19.26 -20.25 -17.22
C LYS A 66 -17.76 -20.01 -17.46
N LYS A 67 -17.05 -21.03 -17.92
CA LYS A 67 -15.64 -20.99 -18.33
C LYS A 67 -15.54 -20.51 -19.78
N GLU A 68 -14.77 -19.46 -20.03
CA GLU A 68 -13.99 -19.32 -21.26
C GLU A 68 -12.57 -18.86 -20.92
N ILE A 69 -11.60 -19.66 -21.34
CA ILE A 69 -10.16 -19.50 -21.15
C ILE A 69 -9.61 -18.91 -22.44
N ASN A 70 -8.79 -17.86 -22.35
CA ASN A 70 -7.83 -17.54 -23.40
C ASN A 70 -6.47 -17.23 -22.78
N THR A 71 -5.48 -18.06 -23.13
CA THR A 71 -4.08 -17.99 -22.74
C THR A 71 -3.28 -17.64 -24.00
N ASN A 72 -2.29 -16.73 -23.90
CA ASN A 72 -1.14 -16.46 -24.80
C ASN A 72 -0.74 -14.96 -24.61
N ILE A 73 0.51 -14.52 -24.41
CA ILE A 73 1.80 -14.84 -25.03
C ILE A 73 2.99 -14.42 -24.14
N ASN A 74 4.12 -15.04 -24.46
CA ASN A 74 5.46 -15.08 -23.90
C ASN A 74 6.38 -13.84 -24.12
N GLU A 75 7.40 -13.74 -23.25
CA GLU A 75 8.83 -13.43 -23.48
C GLU A 75 9.35 -12.18 -24.24
N ASN A 76 10.21 -11.43 -23.53
CA ASN A 76 11.54 -10.87 -23.89
C ASN A 76 11.68 -9.49 -23.20
N ILE A 77 12.67 -9.23 -22.34
CA ILE A 77 14.05 -8.89 -22.71
C ILE A 77 14.96 -9.13 -21.49
N LYS A 78 15.92 -10.04 -21.62
CA LYS A 78 17.24 -9.93 -20.99
C LYS A 78 18.22 -9.61 -22.12
N ASN A 79 19.07 -8.60 -21.97
CA ASN A 79 20.51 -8.67 -22.23
C ASN A 79 21.20 -7.31 -22.11
N ASN A 80 22.46 -7.39 -21.66
CA ASN A 80 23.52 -6.38 -21.53
C ASN A 80 23.45 -5.63 -20.19
N PHE A 81 24.39 -5.79 -19.24
CA PHE A 81 25.85 -5.70 -19.38
C PHE A 81 26.61 -6.63 -18.40
N LYS A 82 27.81 -7.06 -18.80
CA LYS A 82 28.82 -7.77 -17.97
C LYS A 82 29.94 -6.78 -17.55
N PRO A 83 30.63 -6.95 -16.40
CA PRO A 83 31.30 -5.88 -15.66
C PRO A 83 32.85 -5.90 -15.74
N LEU A 84 33.48 -4.82 -15.27
CA LEU A 84 34.90 -4.69 -14.87
C LEU A 84 34.91 -3.76 -13.63
N HIS A 85 35.04 -4.24 -12.39
CA HIS A 85 36.22 -4.68 -11.61
C HIS A 85 37.08 -3.52 -11.05
N ASP A 86 37.24 -3.57 -9.72
CA ASP A 86 38.23 -2.94 -8.82
C ASP A 86 38.32 -1.40 -8.68
N SER A 87 38.56 -0.82 -7.51
CA SER A 87 39.19 -1.33 -6.28
C SER A 87 38.81 -0.51 -5.02
N ASN A 88 38.79 -1.20 -3.87
CA ASN A 88 38.96 -0.62 -2.52
C ASN A 88 40.20 0.29 -2.44
N PHE A 89 40.12 1.45 -1.76
CA PHE A 89 40.98 1.71 -0.59
C PHE A 89 40.59 2.99 0.19
N ASN A 90 40.58 2.78 1.50
CA ASN A 90 40.52 3.66 2.68
C ASN A 90 40.86 5.16 2.58
N ASN A 91 40.03 5.93 3.29
CA ASN A 91 40.30 7.28 3.78
C ASN A 91 41.40 7.28 4.86
N LYS A 92 42.31 8.25 4.76
CA LYS A 92 42.99 8.86 5.91
C LYS A 92 43.25 10.32 5.59
N GLU A 93 42.45 11.22 6.17
CA GLU A 93 42.74 12.65 6.17
C GLU A 93 43.74 12.97 7.27
N GLU A 94 44.76 13.73 6.89
CA GLU A 94 45.77 14.34 7.76
C GLU A 94 45.51 15.85 7.74
N TYR A 95 45.31 16.41 8.93
CA TYR A 95 45.18 17.84 9.21
C TYR A 95 46.47 18.58 8.90
N LEU A 96 46.39 19.79 8.32
CA LEU A 96 47.36 20.85 8.59
C LEU A 96 46.72 22.24 8.54
N ASP A 97 47.14 23.03 9.52
CA ASP A 97 46.71 24.32 10.04
C ASP A 97 47.58 25.47 9.47
N ALA A 98 47.26 26.71 9.91
CA ALA A 98 48.02 27.97 9.87
C ALA A 98 47.54 28.98 8.80
N SER A 99 46.74 30.01 9.15
CA SER A 99 47.07 31.27 9.88
C SER A 99 47.88 32.27 9.03
N PHE A 100 47.22 33.35 8.58
CA PHE A 100 47.42 34.77 9.00
C PHE A 100 48.73 35.41 8.51
N ASP A 101 48.64 36.41 7.63
CA ASP A 101 48.73 37.84 8.03
C ASP A 101 48.65 38.76 6.80
N ASP A 102 47.85 39.82 6.96
CA ASP A 102 47.81 41.03 6.15
C ASP A 102 49.08 41.85 6.39
N ASP A 103 49.61 42.50 5.34
CA ASP A 103 49.79 43.96 5.34
C ASP A 103 50.31 44.44 3.98
N LEU A 104 49.61 45.45 3.47
CA LEU A 104 49.92 46.26 2.31
C LEU A 104 50.75 47.45 2.75
N ASP A 105 51.85 47.72 2.06
CA ASP A 105 52.25 49.10 1.78
C ASP A 105 53.23 49.14 0.61
N GLU A 106 52.92 49.99 -0.39
CA GLU A 106 53.82 51.08 -0.82
C GLU A 106 53.23 51.80 -2.04
N ASN A 107 53.14 53.11 -1.90
CA ASN A 107 52.74 54.06 -2.92
C ASN A 107 53.98 54.87 -3.29
N PHE A 108 54.44 54.81 -4.55
CA PHE A 108 55.37 55.78 -5.12
C PHE A 108 55.02 56.02 -6.59
N ASN A 109 54.60 57.25 -6.87
CA ASN A 109 54.55 57.81 -8.23
C ASN A 109 55.97 58.20 -8.65
N ASP A 110 56.25 58.18 -9.95
CA ASP A 110 56.92 59.30 -10.65
C ASP A 110 56.78 59.13 -12.18
N ASP A 111 56.46 60.25 -12.84
CA ASP A 111 56.33 60.47 -14.29
C ASP A 111 57.70 60.50 -15.01
N GLU A 112 57.76 60.10 -16.29
CA GLU A 112 58.05 60.98 -17.46
C GLU A 112 58.49 60.24 -18.75
N SER A 113 58.08 60.84 -19.88
CA SER A 113 58.80 60.97 -21.17
C SER A 113 58.64 59.94 -22.31
N TYR A 114 58.46 60.50 -23.51
CA TYR A 114 58.15 59.88 -24.82
C TYR A 114 59.39 59.25 -25.49
N HIS A 115 59.24 58.07 -26.10
CA HIS A 115 59.84 57.73 -27.40
C HIS A 115 59.01 56.65 -28.13
N ASN A 116 58.62 56.95 -29.37
CA ASN A 116 57.97 56.02 -30.29
C ASN A 116 59.02 55.17 -31.02
N GLU A 117 59.17 53.90 -30.65
CA GLU A 117 59.62 52.83 -31.54
C GLU A 117 58.77 51.57 -31.23
N ASP A 118 58.47 50.78 -32.26
CA ASP A 118 57.79 49.47 -32.23
C ASP A 118 56.25 49.39 -32.38
N ILE A 119 55.73 49.81 -33.54
CA ILE A 119 54.34 49.54 -33.97
C ILE A 119 54.08 48.04 -34.25
N ASP A 120 55.12 47.24 -34.48
CA ASP A 120 54.96 45.81 -34.78
C ASP A 120 54.85 44.92 -33.51
N ASN A 121 55.37 45.36 -32.36
CA ASN A 121 55.17 44.68 -31.07
C ASN A 121 53.78 44.98 -30.45
N PHE A 122 53.18 46.13 -30.79
CA PHE A 122 51.88 46.54 -30.25
C PHE A 122 50.72 45.67 -30.78
N LYS A 123 50.77 45.25 -32.04
CA LYS A 123 49.75 44.35 -32.63
C LYS A 123 49.78 42.96 -31.99
N HIS A 124 50.96 42.40 -31.73
CA HIS A 124 51.09 41.08 -31.11
C HIS A 124 50.66 41.10 -29.63
N SER A 125 50.98 42.18 -28.90
CA SER A 125 50.50 42.45 -27.54
C SER A 125 48.97 42.56 -27.46
N ASN A 126 48.34 43.33 -28.35
CA ASN A 126 46.88 43.45 -28.37
C ASN A 126 46.17 42.14 -28.75
N THR A 127 46.78 41.32 -29.61
CA THR A 127 46.23 40.02 -29.98
C THR A 127 46.36 39.02 -28.81
N LYS A 128 47.49 39.00 -28.10
CA LYS A 128 47.67 38.23 -26.87
C LYS A 128 46.71 38.67 -25.76
N LYS A 129 46.50 39.97 -25.55
CA LYS A 129 45.52 40.52 -24.60
C LYS A 129 44.09 40.13 -24.95
N LYS A 130 43.71 40.17 -26.23
CA LYS A 130 42.38 39.72 -26.70
C LYS A 130 42.18 38.21 -26.51
N ILE A 131 43.21 37.40 -26.77
CA ILE A 131 43.19 35.96 -26.48
C ILE A 131 43.05 35.71 -24.98
N LEU A 132 43.80 36.44 -24.13
CA LEU A 132 43.70 36.33 -22.67
C LEU A 132 42.29 36.67 -22.18
N ILE A 133 41.70 37.78 -22.64
CA ILE A 133 40.33 38.18 -22.30
C ILE A 133 39.32 37.11 -22.78
N SER A 134 39.51 36.56 -23.97
CA SER A 134 38.67 35.48 -24.49
C SER A 134 38.77 34.20 -23.63
N ILE A 135 39.96 33.88 -23.11
CA ILE A 135 40.15 32.74 -22.21
C ILE A 135 39.50 33.03 -20.86
N PHE A 136 39.71 34.21 -20.28
CA PHE A 136 39.11 34.61 -19.00
C PHE A 136 37.57 34.61 -19.05
N THR A 137 36.98 35.09 -20.14
CA THR A 137 35.52 35.07 -20.32
C THR A 137 34.99 33.64 -20.43
N LEU A 138 35.65 32.76 -21.19
CA LEU A 138 35.30 31.34 -21.26
C LEU A 138 35.39 30.66 -19.90
N VAL A 139 36.48 30.88 -19.16
CA VAL A 139 36.67 30.35 -17.80
C VAL A 139 35.58 30.87 -16.87
N ALA A 140 35.22 32.16 -16.94
CA ALA A 140 34.12 32.72 -16.15
C ALA A 140 32.77 32.06 -16.48
N PHE A 141 32.44 31.82 -17.75
CA PHE A 141 31.21 31.11 -18.13
C PHE A 141 31.20 29.66 -17.63
N VAL A 142 32.34 28.97 -17.67
CA VAL A 142 32.48 27.62 -17.11
C VAL A 142 32.28 27.65 -15.60
N ILE A 143 32.88 28.61 -14.89
CA ILE A 143 32.71 28.78 -13.43
C ILE A 143 31.26 29.09 -13.08
N ILE A 144 30.59 29.97 -13.83
CA ILE A 144 29.17 30.29 -13.61
C ILE A 144 28.30 29.06 -13.87
N GLY A 145 28.55 28.34 -14.97
CA GLY A 145 27.82 27.13 -15.34
C GLY A 145 27.96 26.02 -14.30
N THR A 146 29.19 25.77 -13.82
CA THR A 146 29.44 24.79 -12.76
C THR A 146 28.83 25.25 -11.44
N SER A 147 28.93 26.52 -11.07
CA SER A 147 28.31 27.07 -9.86
C SER A 147 26.79 26.88 -9.86
N ILE A 148 26.11 27.17 -10.97
CA ILE A 148 24.66 26.95 -11.11
C ILE A 148 24.32 25.46 -10.98
N TYR A 149 25.14 24.58 -11.57
CA TYR A 149 24.94 23.14 -11.47
C TYR A 149 25.04 22.65 -10.01
N PHE A 150 26.03 23.11 -9.25
CA PHE A 150 26.20 22.75 -7.84
C PHE A 150 25.08 23.31 -6.95
N LEU A 151 24.58 24.52 -7.22
CA LEU A 151 23.51 25.14 -6.43
C LEU A 151 22.11 24.58 -6.74
N ARG A 152 21.93 23.90 -7.88
CA ARG A 152 20.62 23.41 -8.31
C ARG A 152 20.02 22.36 -7.37
N SER A 153 20.80 21.36 -6.96
CA SER A 153 20.29 20.26 -6.13
C SER A 153 19.83 20.72 -4.73
N PRO A 154 20.60 21.53 -3.97
CA PRO A 154 20.15 22.08 -2.70
C PRO A 154 18.87 22.92 -2.81
N LEU A 155 18.76 23.73 -3.87
CA LEU A 155 17.58 24.58 -4.10
C LEU A 155 16.34 23.73 -4.41
N LEU A 156 16.46 22.72 -5.26
CA LEU A 156 15.35 21.82 -5.59
C LEU A 156 14.93 20.96 -4.40
N TYR A 157 15.89 20.44 -3.63
CA TYR A 157 15.60 19.76 -2.37
C TYR A 157 14.76 20.66 -1.45
N LYS A 158 15.23 21.90 -1.19
CA LYS A 158 14.55 22.85 -0.30
C LYS A 158 13.17 23.22 -0.82
N TYR A 159 13.02 23.39 -2.14
CA TYR A 159 11.73 23.65 -2.76
C TYR A 159 10.74 22.50 -2.50
N TYR A 160 11.10 21.26 -2.88
CA TYR A 160 10.21 20.11 -2.74
C TYR A 160 9.88 19.80 -1.28
N TYR A 161 10.88 19.87 -0.39
CA TYR A 161 10.67 19.67 1.05
C TYR A 161 9.69 20.69 1.63
N ASN A 162 9.86 21.98 1.32
CA ASN A 162 8.95 23.02 1.82
C ASN A 162 7.55 22.93 1.19
N SER A 163 7.43 22.48 -0.06
CA SER A 163 6.14 22.22 -0.69
C SER A 163 5.40 21.10 0.03
N ALA A 164 6.08 20.01 0.39
CA ALA A 164 5.49 18.94 1.21
C ALA A 164 4.98 19.48 2.55
N LEU A 165 5.76 20.30 3.26
CA LEU A 165 5.33 20.88 4.55
C LEU A 165 4.07 21.75 4.44
N LYS A 166 3.78 22.33 3.27
CA LYS A 166 2.59 23.16 3.02
C LYS A 166 1.38 22.34 2.57
N SER A 167 1.58 21.12 2.06
CA SER A 167 0.49 20.26 1.62
C SER A 167 -0.35 19.74 2.79
N SER A 168 -1.64 19.53 2.55
CA SER A 168 -2.58 19.00 3.55
C SER A 168 -2.82 17.49 3.41
N SER A 169 -2.67 16.93 2.21
CA SER A 169 -2.87 15.51 1.92
C SER A 169 -1.59 14.68 2.15
N VAL A 170 -1.74 13.47 2.70
CA VAL A 170 -0.65 12.49 2.86
C VAL A 170 -0.02 12.14 1.51
N THR A 171 -0.84 11.84 0.49
CA THR A 171 -0.34 11.43 -0.83
C THR A 171 0.43 12.55 -1.53
N GLU A 172 -0.04 13.80 -1.36
CA GLU A 172 0.63 14.97 -1.93
C GLU A 172 1.96 15.25 -1.23
N LYS A 173 1.98 15.18 0.12
CA LYS A 173 3.22 15.27 0.91
C LYS A 173 4.25 14.25 0.44
N LEU A 174 3.84 12.98 0.31
CA LEU A 174 4.74 11.90 -0.11
C LEU A 174 5.22 12.06 -1.55
N SER A 175 4.41 12.60 -2.46
CA SER A 175 4.83 12.92 -3.82
C SER A 175 5.94 13.98 -3.84
N TYR A 176 5.79 15.03 -3.04
CA TYR A 176 6.82 16.06 -2.88
C TYR A 176 8.08 15.53 -2.19
N TYR A 177 7.94 14.74 -1.12
CA TYR A 177 9.08 14.07 -0.49
C TYR A 177 9.80 13.11 -1.45
N ASN A 178 9.07 12.34 -2.26
CA ASN A 178 9.65 11.49 -3.29
C ASN A 178 10.45 12.31 -4.31
N SER A 179 9.97 13.50 -4.67
CA SER A 179 10.71 14.42 -5.53
C SER A 179 11.98 14.97 -4.85
N ALA A 180 11.91 15.29 -3.55
CA ALA A 180 13.06 15.75 -2.76
C ALA A 180 14.16 14.68 -2.63
N LEU A 181 13.78 13.40 -2.52
CA LEU A 181 14.71 12.25 -2.45
C LEU A 181 15.64 12.12 -3.65
N ARG A 182 15.30 12.74 -4.79
CA ARG A 182 16.18 12.78 -5.99
C ARG A 182 17.41 13.66 -5.81
N TYR A 183 17.35 14.59 -4.85
CA TYR A 183 18.37 15.63 -4.68
C TYR A 183 19.13 15.49 -3.37
N SER A 184 18.50 14.98 -2.31
CA SER A 184 19.14 14.70 -1.02
C SER A 184 18.38 13.62 -0.26
N LYS A 185 19.11 12.77 0.46
CA LYS A 185 18.59 11.71 1.35
C LYS A 185 19.15 11.86 2.75
N ASN A 186 18.82 12.98 3.39
CA ASN A 186 19.22 13.24 4.77
C ASN A 186 18.19 12.69 5.77
N ASP A 187 18.58 12.62 7.03
CA ASP A 187 17.75 12.08 8.10
C ASP A 187 16.47 12.90 8.33
N ASP A 188 16.51 14.21 8.14
CA ASP A 188 15.33 15.09 8.28
C ASP A 188 14.22 14.72 7.29
N LEU A 189 14.59 14.49 6.02
CA LEU A 189 13.64 14.06 4.99
C LEU A 189 13.09 12.66 5.29
N LEU A 190 13.97 11.72 5.63
CA LEU A 190 13.56 10.34 5.95
C LEU A 190 12.64 10.31 7.19
N ASN A 191 12.93 11.12 8.21
CA ASN A 191 12.10 11.26 9.40
C ASN A 191 10.74 11.93 9.08
N SER A 192 10.72 12.93 8.20
CA SER A 192 9.48 13.56 7.73
C SER A 192 8.59 12.58 6.96
N ILE A 193 9.19 11.73 6.14
CA ILE A 193 8.50 10.63 5.46
C ILE A 193 7.92 9.64 6.48
N TYR A 194 8.76 9.17 7.41
CA TYR A 194 8.33 8.23 8.45
C TYR A 194 7.19 8.80 9.30
N THR A 195 7.31 10.03 9.80
CA THR A 195 6.27 10.67 10.62
C THR A 195 4.96 10.84 9.87
N THR A 196 5.03 11.17 8.57
CA THR A 196 3.84 11.27 7.72
C THR A 196 3.13 9.93 7.57
N LEU A 197 3.87 8.84 7.32
CA LEU A 197 3.32 7.50 7.15
C LEU A 197 2.92 6.84 8.48
N LYS A 198 3.60 7.16 9.57
CA LYS A 198 3.34 6.59 10.90
C LYS A 198 1.91 6.83 11.36
N SER A 199 1.34 7.98 11.02
CA SER A 199 -0.02 8.35 11.40
C SER A 199 -1.07 7.95 10.35
N ASP A 200 -0.66 7.32 9.27
CA ASP A 200 -1.50 6.96 8.14
C ASP A 200 -1.94 5.48 8.25
N SER A 201 -3.24 5.22 8.19
CA SER A 201 -3.77 3.85 8.22
C SER A 201 -3.42 3.06 6.96
N ASP A 202 -3.23 3.75 5.84
CA ASP A 202 -2.95 3.15 4.53
C ASP A 202 -1.47 3.26 4.15
N PHE A 203 -0.59 3.32 5.16
CA PHE A 203 0.85 3.56 4.95
C PHE A 203 1.50 2.53 4.02
N VAL A 204 0.99 1.30 3.98
CA VAL A 204 1.49 0.25 3.09
C VAL A 204 1.32 0.66 1.63
N ASP A 205 0.13 1.09 1.25
CA ASP A 205 -0.18 1.53 -0.11
C ASP A 205 0.51 2.86 -0.41
N ASN A 206 0.46 3.81 0.51
CA ASN A 206 1.05 5.13 0.32
C ASN A 206 2.58 5.11 0.28
N SER A 207 3.23 4.11 0.89
CA SER A 207 4.69 3.92 0.77
C SER A 207 5.13 3.63 -0.67
N SER A 208 4.24 3.12 -1.53
CA SER A 208 4.54 2.83 -2.95
C SER A 208 4.89 4.09 -3.75
N ILE A 209 4.44 5.27 -3.30
CA ILE A 209 4.74 6.58 -3.89
C ILE A 209 6.25 6.90 -3.82
N LEU A 210 6.97 6.33 -2.84
CA LEU A 210 8.38 6.60 -2.57
C LEU A 210 9.32 5.81 -3.50
N THR A 211 9.18 6.02 -4.81
CA THR A 211 9.93 5.30 -5.84
C THR A 211 11.43 5.57 -5.82
N ASN A 212 11.89 6.69 -5.25
CA ASN A 212 13.30 7.06 -5.18
C ASN A 212 14.04 6.49 -3.96
N LEU A 213 13.34 5.76 -3.09
CA LEU A 213 13.98 4.90 -2.09
C LEU A 213 14.40 3.57 -2.72
N ASN A 214 15.61 3.11 -2.41
CA ASN A 214 16.06 1.77 -2.76
C ASN A 214 15.39 0.71 -1.87
N THR A 215 15.57 -0.57 -2.20
CA THR A 215 14.94 -1.67 -1.47
C THR A 215 15.29 -1.67 0.02
N SER A 216 16.57 -1.51 0.37
CA SER A 216 17.00 -1.49 1.77
C SER A 216 16.43 -0.31 2.56
N GLU A 217 16.31 0.86 1.93
CA GLU A 217 15.70 2.05 2.55
C GLU A 217 14.20 1.85 2.77
N LYS A 218 13.50 1.23 1.79
CA LYS A 218 12.08 0.86 1.93
C LYS A 218 11.87 -0.17 3.02
N ASP A 219 12.69 -1.22 3.06
CA ASP A 219 12.59 -2.26 4.09
C ASP A 219 12.82 -1.65 5.48
N ASN A 220 13.82 -0.78 5.63
CA ASN A 220 14.05 -0.07 6.89
C ASN A 220 12.84 0.80 7.31
N LEU A 221 12.24 1.53 6.36
CA LEU A 221 11.06 2.34 6.60
C LEU A 221 9.86 1.47 7.01
N MET A 222 9.59 0.39 6.27
CA MET A 222 8.48 -0.53 6.55
C MET A 222 8.66 -1.22 7.89
N SER A 223 9.85 -1.70 8.19
CA SER A 223 10.23 -2.25 9.49
C SER A 223 9.88 -1.28 10.63
N LYS A 224 10.30 -0.02 10.53
CA LYS A 224 10.00 1.03 11.52
C LYS A 224 8.48 1.29 11.66
N LEU A 225 7.74 1.30 10.56
CA LEU A 225 6.29 1.54 10.56
C LEU A 225 5.53 0.40 11.23
N TYR A 226 5.86 -0.86 10.92
CA TYR A 226 5.25 -2.02 11.56
C TYR A 226 5.60 -2.13 13.05
N VAL A 227 6.85 -1.85 13.44
CA VAL A 227 7.23 -1.77 14.87
C VAL A 227 6.44 -0.68 15.58
N ASN A 228 6.20 0.46 14.93
CA ASN A 228 5.36 1.50 15.52
C ASN A 228 3.92 1.03 15.69
N LYS A 229 3.34 0.37 14.68
CA LYS A 229 1.99 -0.18 14.74
C LYS A 229 1.86 -1.22 15.86
N ALA A 230 2.81 -2.16 15.95
CA ALA A 230 2.91 -3.12 17.05
C ALA A 230 2.98 -2.43 18.43
N THR A 231 3.71 -1.32 18.54
CA THR A 231 3.79 -0.53 19.78
C THR A 231 2.43 0.06 20.17
N VAL A 232 1.65 0.53 19.18
CA VAL A 232 0.29 1.05 19.40
C VAL A 232 -0.64 -0.07 19.83
N ASP A 233 -0.60 -1.22 19.14
CA ASP A 233 -1.44 -2.38 19.45
C ASP A 233 -1.15 -2.92 20.85
N PHE A 234 0.13 -3.00 21.24
CA PHE A 234 0.50 -3.37 22.61
C PHE A 234 -0.13 -2.44 23.66
N LYS A 235 -0.04 -1.13 23.44
CA LYS A 235 -0.63 -0.12 24.35
C LYS A 235 -2.14 -0.24 24.45
N ASN A 236 -2.79 -0.59 23.34
CA ASN A 236 -4.22 -0.82 23.26
C ASN A 236 -4.65 -2.20 23.78
N LYS A 237 -3.68 -3.04 24.24
CA LYS A 237 -3.88 -4.42 24.71
C LYS A 237 -4.30 -5.40 23.61
N ASN A 238 -4.07 -5.05 22.35
CA ASN A 238 -4.27 -5.91 21.18
C ASN A 238 -3.03 -6.79 20.97
N TYR A 239 -2.77 -7.71 21.90
CA TYR A 239 -1.51 -8.47 21.94
C TYR A 239 -1.31 -9.40 20.73
N THR A 240 -2.39 -9.95 20.18
CA THR A 240 -2.33 -10.80 18.98
C THR A 240 -1.97 -9.99 17.72
N ASP A 241 -2.49 -8.77 17.62
CA ASP A 241 -2.21 -7.88 16.49
C ASP A 241 -0.79 -7.32 16.60
N CYS A 242 -0.37 -6.99 17.83
CA CYS A 242 1.01 -6.63 18.13
C CYS A 242 2.01 -7.70 17.66
N ASP A 243 1.79 -8.97 18.00
CA ASP A 243 2.66 -10.09 17.55
C ASP A 243 2.63 -10.25 16.02
N SER A 244 1.46 -10.10 15.41
CA SER A 244 1.30 -10.16 13.94
C SER A 244 2.05 -9.03 13.23
N ASP A 245 2.00 -7.81 13.76
CA ASP A 245 2.72 -6.66 13.23
C ASP A 245 4.23 -6.79 13.43
N LEU A 246 4.69 -7.41 14.53
CA LEU A 246 6.10 -7.74 14.71
C LEU A 246 6.58 -8.79 13.69
N ASP A 247 5.76 -9.79 13.38
CA ASP A 247 6.08 -10.76 12.32
C ASP A 247 6.16 -10.08 10.94
N LEU A 248 5.29 -9.11 10.66
CA LEU A 248 5.39 -8.27 9.46
C LEU A 248 6.68 -7.43 9.48
N ALA A 249 7.06 -6.84 10.61
CA ALA A 249 8.33 -6.13 10.74
C ALA A 249 9.54 -7.06 10.49
N THR A 250 9.47 -8.32 10.95
CA THR A 250 10.52 -9.32 10.71
C THR A 250 10.68 -9.67 9.24
N LYS A 251 9.60 -9.66 8.45
CA LYS A 251 9.69 -9.78 6.98
C LYS A 251 10.58 -8.69 6.35
N TYR A 252 10.65 -7.52 6.98
CA TYR A 252 11.52 -6.40 6.58
C TYR A 252 12.83 -6.32 7.39
N GLY A 253 13.25 -7.42 8.01
CA GLY A 253 14.55 -7.53 8.69
C GLY A 253 14.58 -7.09 10.14
N TYR A 254 13.44 -6.83 10.78
CA TYR A 254 13.40 -6.57 12.23
C TYR A 254 13.57 -7.86 13.05
N ASN A 255 14.40 -7.83 14.09
CA ASN A 255 14.38 -8.89 15.10
C ASN A 255 13.30 -8.57 16.14
N LYS A 256 12.23 -9.38 16.19
CA LYS A 256 11.11 -9.18 17.13
C LYS A 256 11.49 -9.22 18.59
N GLU A 257 12.57 -9.93 18.95
CA GLU A 257 13.10 -9.96 20.32
C GLU A 257 13.64 -8.60 20.77
N ASN A 258 13.97 -7.71 19.82
CA ASN A 258 14.38 -6.33 20.13
C ASN A 258 13.18 -5.42 20.45
N PHE A 259 11.95 -5.91 20.37
CA PHE A 259 10.78 -5.13 20.73
C PHE A 259 10.78 -4.84 22.23
N SER A 260 10.64 -3.57 22.62
CA SER A 260 10.86 -3.15 24.01
C SER A 260 9.95 -3.84 25.03
N GLN A 261 8.78 -4.33 24.61
CA GLN A 261 7.81 -5.02 25.45
C GLN A 261 7.68 -6.50 25.07
N TYR A 262 8.69 -7.10 24.43
CA TYR A 262 8.61 -8.45 23.91
C TYR A 262 8.31 -9.50 25.00
N ASP A 263 9.02 -9.45 26.12
CA ASP A 263 8.81 -10.40 27.22
C ASP A 263 7.39 -10.29 27.82
N ASP A 264 6.92 -9.07 28.02
CA ASP A 264 5.56 -8.78 28.50
C ASP A 264 4.51 -9.25 27.50
N LEU A 265 4.76 -9.05 26.20
CA LEU A 265 3.90 -9.51 25.11
C LEU A 265 3.78 -11.03 25.13
N GLN A 266 4.89 -11.75 25.20
CA GLN A 266 4.89 -13.22 25.26
C GLN A 266 4.14 -13.73 26.50
N LYS A 267 4.32 -13.08 27.66
CA LYS A 267 3.56 -13.41 28.86
C LYS A 267 2.05 -13.23 28.65
N LYS A 268 1.63 -12.10 28.06
CA LYS A 268 0.21 -11.81 27.78
C LYS A 268 -0.41 -12.78 26.78
N LEU A 269 0.34 -13.18 25.75
CA LEU A 269 -0.07 -14.20 24.78
C LEU A 269 -0.19 -15.59 25.41
N ASN A 270 0.61 -15.90 26.42
CA ASN A 270 0.53 -17.19 27.13
C ASN A 270 -0.56 -17.19 28.20
N GLU A 271 -0.83 -16.06 28.85
CA GLU A 271 -1.99 -15.87 29.74
C GLU A 271 -3.31 -16.12 28.99
N SER A 272 -3.46 -15.58 27.77
CA SER A 272 -4.66 -15.83 26.94
C SER A 272 -4.80 -17.30 26.54
N LYS A 273 -3.69 -18.02 26.36
CA LYS A 273 -3.70 -19.47 26.09
C LYS A 273 -4.03 -20.29 27.34
N ASN A 274 -3.55 -19.89 28.52
CA ASN A 274 -3.73 -20.65 29.77
C ASN A 274 -5.09 -20.44 30.44
N SER A 275 -5.82 -19.36 30.14
CA SER A 275 -7.24 -19.23 30.52
C SER A 275 -8.18 -20.20 29.79
N SER A 276 -7.68 -21.00 28.83
CA SER A 276 -8.41 -22.08 28.16
C SER A 276 -8.11 -23.49 28.71
N SER A 277 -7.22 -23.65 29.70
CA SER A 277 -6.70 -24.97 30.10
C SER A 277 -7.55 -25.77 31.09
N ASN A 278 -8.85 -25.48 31.24
CA ASN A 278 -9.78 -26.35 31.98
C ASN A 278 -10.91 -26.95 31.14
N ASP A 279 -10.84 -26.86 29.82
CA ASP A 279 -11.57 -27.79 28.95
C ASP A 279 -10.67 -28.13 27.75
N LYS A 280 -10.53 -29.42 27.46
CA LYS A 280 -9.85 -29.89 26.25
C LYS A 280 -10.55 -29.28 25.03
N VAL A 281 -9.93 -28.27 24.41
CA VAL A 281 -10.35 -27.77 23.10
C VAL A 281 -9.42 -28.33 22.04
N ASP A 282 -9.85 -29.47 21.48
CA ASP A 282 -9.49 -29.85 20.13
C ASP A 282 -10.05 -28.77 19.18
N ASN A 283 -9.26 -27.73 18.87
CA ASN A 283 -9.64 -26.73 17.87
C ASN A 283 -9.38 -27.26 16.45
N ILE A 284 -9.97 -28.41 16.17
CA ILE A 284 -10.35 -28.84 14.82
C ILE A 284 -11.80 -28.39 14.67
N TYR A 285 -12.04 -27.38 13.84
CA TYR A 285 -13.36 -26.81 13.56
C TYR A 285 -14.32 -27.90 13.07
N SER A 286 -15.12 -28.45 14.00
CA SER A 286 -16.30 -29.24 13.72
C SER A 286 -17.53 -28.38 14.03
N PHE A 287 -18.37 -28.17 13.02
CA PHE A 287 -19.67 -27.55 13.21
C PHE A 287 -20.56 -28.53 13.97
N THR A 288 -20.92 -28.18 15.21
CA THR A 288 -22.14 -28.71 15.82
C THR A 288 -23.18 -27.58 15.81
N ASN A 289 -24.37 -27.95 15.34
CA ASN A 289 -25.44 -27.06 14.89
C ASN A 289 -26.19 -26.37 16.03
N GLU A 290 -25.54 -25.81 17.05
CA GLU A 290 -26.28 -25.08 18.09
C GLU A 290 -25.49 -23.86 18.57
N ASN A 291 -26.04 -22.67 18.28
CA ASN A 291 -25.57 -21.30 18.60
C ASN A 291 -24.55 -20.61 17.65
N PRO A 292 -25.01 -19.69 16.77
CA PRO A 292 -24.15 -18.87 15.91
C PRO A 292 -23.41 -17.72 16.62
N SER A 293 -23.65 -17.51 17.92
CA SER A 293 -23.25 -16.31 18.67
C SER A 293 -21.85 -16.37 19.30
N LYS A 294 -21.09 -17.44 19.09
CA LYS A 294 -19.68 -17.53 19.52
C LYS A 294 -18.75 -17.78 18.35
N PHE A 295 -18.63 -16.77 17.49
CA PHE A 295 -17.47 -16.62 16.62
C PHE A 295 -16.42 -15.81 17.39
N SER A 296 -15.40 -16.48 17.94
CA SER A 296 -14.24 -15.83 18.55
C SER A 296 -12.99 -16.39 17.90
N GLY A 297 -12.47 -15.64 16.93
CA GLY A 297 -11.21 -15.91 16.25
C GLY A 297 -10.85 -14.67 15.44
N ASN A 298 -9.70 -14.07 15.76
CA ASN A 298 -9.09 -12.84 15.20
C ASN A 298 -9.79 -12.30 13.95
N ILE A 299 -10.83 -11.53 14.21
CA ILE A 299 -11.43 -10.60 13.25
C ILE A 299 -10.53 -9.37 13.37
N TYR A 300 -9.81 -9.04 12.32
CA TYR A 300 -9.06 -7.79 12.25
C TYR A 300 -10.00 -6.65 12.65
N ASP A 301 -9.62 -5.85 13.65
CA ASP A 301 -10.34 -4.65 14.11
C ASP A 301 -10.27 -3.56 13.03
N TYR A 302 -10.85 -3.85 11.87
CA TYR A 302 -11.38 -2.84 10.98
C TYR A 302 -12.77 -2.48 11.49
N PRO A 303 -13.26 -1.25 11.25
CA PRO A 303 -14.61 -0.82 11.62
C PRO A 303 -15.75 -1.65 10.98
N TYR A 304 -15.42 -2.73 10.25
CA TYR A 304 -16.33 -3.64 9.60
C TYR A 304 -15.88 -5.08 9.89
N ASP A 305 -16.77 -5.84 10.53
CA ASP A 305 -16.67 -7.26 10.93
C ASP A 305 -16.54 -8.23 9.72
N PHE A 306 -15.62 -7.94 8.80
CA PHE A 306 -15.33 -8.70 7.58
C PHE A 306 -14.14 -9.65 7.80
N ILE A 307 -14.23 -10.86 7.27
CA ILE A 307 -13.13 -11.83 7.22
C ILE A 307 -12.06 -11.36 6.23
N MET A 308 -12.46 -10.78 5.09
CA MET A 308 -11.56 -10.33 4.02
C MET A 308 -11.91 -8.91 3.54
N PRO A 309 -11.51 -7.87 4.31
CA PRO A 309 -11.93 -6.49 4.06
C PRO A 309 -11.56 -5.99 2.66
N TYR A 310 -10.40 -6.41 2.13
CA TYR A 310 -9.85 -5.96 0.84
C TYR A 310 -10.21 -6.85 -0.36
N SER A 311 -11.09 -7.84 -0.19
CA SER A 311 -11.50 -8.76 -1.27
C SER A 311 -12.20 -8.06 -2.45
N ASN A 312 -12.66 -6.82 -2.26
CA ASN A 312 -13.27 -5.98 -3.29
C ASN A 312 -12.28 -5.07 -4.05
N SER A 313 -11.01 -5.00 -3.63
CA SER A 313 -10.03 -4.05 -4.19
C SER A 313 -8.61 -4.60 -4.37
N SER A 314 -8.35 -5.85 -3.95
CA SER A 314 -7.05 -6.51 -4.11
C SER A 314 -7.21 -8.00 -4.40
N TYR A 315 -6.23 -8.58 -5.09
CA TYR A 315 -6.21 -10.01 -5.42
C TYR A 315 -5.64 -10.84 -4.27
N LEU A 316 -6.28 -11.97 -3.99
CA LEU A 316 -5.83 -12.95 -3.01
C LEU A 316 -4.95 -14.00 -3.67
N SER A 317 -3.84 -14.35 -3.02
CA SER A 317 -2.98 -15.45 -3.41
C SER A 317 -3.34 -16.74 -2.68
N ALA A 318 -2.95 -17.89 -3.24
CA ALA A 318 -3.12 -19.17 -2.56
C ALA A 318 -2.37 -19.24 -1.22
N SER A 319 -1.23 -18.54 -1.10
CA SER A 319 -0.48 -18.42 0.15
C SER A 319 -1.28 -17.69 1.23
N ASP A 320 -1.98 -16.60 0.89
CA ASP A 320 -2.82 -15.85 1.84
C ASP A 320 -3.94 -16.72 2.42
N LEU A 321 -4.41 -17.66 1.60
CA LEU A 321 -5.53 -18.55 1.90
C LEU A 321 -5.12 -19.85 2.59
N SER A 322 -3.83 -20.21 2.53
CA SER A 322 -3.32 -21.52 2.97
C SER A 322 -3.56 -21.80 4.45
N LYS A 323 -3.54 -20.76 5.29
CA LYS A 323 -3.75 -20.83 6.74
C LYS A 323 -5.19 -21.12 7.17
N TYR A 324 -6.16 -20.96 6.27
CA TYR A 324 -7.57 -21.15 6.60
C TYR A 324 -8.02 -22.59 6.32
N ASN A 325 -8.95 -23.10 7.13
CA ASN A 325 -9.59 -24.39 6.88
C ASN A 325 -10.71 -24.24 5.83
N LYS A 326 -11.21 -25.39 5.33
CA LYS A 326 -12.24 -25.44 4.28
C LYS A 326 -13.51 -24.65 4.64
N SER A 327 -13.96 -24.75 5.89
CA SER A 327 -15.14 -24.05 6.40
C SER A 327 -14.97 -22.53 6.41
N THR A 328 -13.81 -22.04 6.84
CA THR A 328 -13.49 -20.62 6.84
C THR A 328 -13.36 -20.09 5.41
N LEU A 329 -12.73 -20.85 4.50
CA LEU A 329 -12.67 -20.49 3.08
C LEU A 329 -14.06 -20.39 2.45
N ALA A 330 -14.99 -21.29 2.82
CA ALA A 330 -16.37 -21.21 2.37
C ALA A 330 -17.07 -19.94 2.89
N LEU A 331 -16.82 -19.52 4.13
CA LEU A 331 -17.34 -18.25 4.67
C LEU A 331 -16.72 -17.05 3.96
N MET A 332 -15.41 -17.04 3.71
CA MET A 332 -14.71 -15.97 2.98
C MET A 332 -15.24 -15.80 1.56
N ARG A 333 -15.47 -16.92 0.85
CA ARG A 333 -16.07 -16.88 -0.49
C ARG A 333 -17.50 -16.32 -0.43
N ASN A 334 -18.30 -16.75 0.53
CA ASN A 334 -19.69 -16.29 0.67
C ASN A 334 -19.79 -14.85 1.18
N GLU A 335 -18.79 -14.33 1.89
CA GLU A 335 -18.74 -12.93 2.32
C GLU A 335 -18.75 -11.96 1.13
N ILE A 336 -18.05 -12.30 0.04
CA ILE A 336 -18.06 -11.49 -1.18
C ILE A 336 -19.50 -11.30 -1.69
N TYR A 337 -20.30 -12.37 -1.73
CA TYR A 337 -21.71 -12.30 -2.12
C TYR A 337 -22.58 -11.61 -1.06
N ALA A 338 -22.30 -11.84 0.23
CA ALA A 338 -23.02 -11.22 1.34
C ALA A 338 -22.89 -9.68 1.33
N ARG A 339 -21.72 -9.15 0.94
CA ARG A 339 -21.46 -7.71 0.81
C ARG A 339 -22.36 -7.02 -0.22
N HIS A 340 -22.88 -7.79 -1.18
CA HIS A 340 -23.86 -7.33 -2.19
C HIS A 340 -25.31 -7.70 -1.85
N GLY A 341 -25.56 -8.27 -0.66
CA GLY A 341 -26.90 -8.59 -0.19
C GLY A 341 -27.42 -9.96 -0.62
N TYR A 342 -26.56 -10.90 -1.03
CA TYR A 342 -27.01 -12.26 -1.39
C TYR A 342 -27.83 -12.93 -0.28
N VAL A 343 -29.03 -13.39 -0.62
CA VAL A 343 -29.96 -13.98 0.35
C VAL A 343 -29.63 -15.44 0.61
N PHE A 344 -28.97 -15.73 1.74
CA PHE A 344 -28.67 -17.09 2.18
C PHE A 344 -29.88 -17.81 2.77
N ASN A 345 -30.20 -19.00 2.25
CA ASN A 345 -31.34 -19.81 2.70
C ASN A 345 -30.94 -20.97 3.62
N THR A 346 -29.66 -21.35 3.62
CA THR A 346 -29.15 -22.54 4.29
C THR A 346 -28.15 -22.18 5.39
N ASN A 347 -28.14 -22.98 6.46
CA ASN A 347 -27.07 -22.90 7.47
C ASN A 347 -25.81 -23.62 6.96
N PRO A 348 -24.61 -23.17 7.38
CA PRO A 348 -24.35 -22.15 8.40
C PRO A 348 -24.42 -20.69 7.90
N PHE A 349 -24.44 -20.45 6.58
CA PHE A 349 -24.30 -19.11 6.00
C PHE A 349 -25.43 -18.16 6.38
N LYS A 350 -26.68 -18.62 6.34
CA LYS A 350 -27.85 -17.85 6.78
C LYS A 350 -27.69 -17.35 8.22
N ALA A 351 -27.37 -18.26 9.14
CA ALA A 351 -27.19 -17.90 10.54
C ALA A 351 -26.00 -16.96 10.76
N TYR A 352 -24.88 -17.22 10.09
CA TYR A 352 -23.67 -16.43 10.22
C TYR A 352 -23.83 -15.00 9.69
N PHE A 353 -24.30 -14.82 8.45
CA PHE A 353 -24.42 -13.48 7.87
C PHE A 353 -25.57 -12.68 8.48
N ASN A 354 -26.68 -13.31 8.90
CA ASN A 354 -27.72 -12.61 9.66
C ASN A 354 -27.24 -12.06 11.01
N SER A 355 -26.16 -12.60 11.59
CA SER A 355 -25.58 -12.05 12.81
C SER A 355 -24.62 -10.88 12.55
N LYS A 356 -24.31 -10.55 11.29
CA LYS A 356 -23.41 -9.46 10.91
C LYS A 356 -24.19 -8.16 10.74
N SER A 357 -23.79 -7.12 11.46
CA SER A 357 -24.46 -5.81 11.43
C SER A 357 -24.41 -5.12 10.07
N TRP A 358 -23.40 -5.44 9.26
CA TRP A 358 -23.20 -4.89 7.91
C TRP A 358 -23.98 -5.64 6.81
N TYR A 359 -24.51 -6.84 7.11
CA TYR A 359 -25.19 -7.65 6.11
C TYR A 359 -26.65 -7.23 5.99
N HIS A 360 -27.03 -6.83 4.78
CA HIS A 360 -28.39 -6.44 4.44
C HIS A 360 -28.85 -7.26 3.23
N PRO A 361 -29.75 -8.26 3.42
CA PRO A 361 -30.23 -9.08 2.32
C PRO A 361 -30.99 -8.23 1.29
N ASP A 362 -30.64 -8.39 0.02
CA ASP A 362 -31.22 -7.73 -1.14
C ASP A 362 -31.61 -8.78 -2.18
N SER A 363 -32.92 -9.02 -2.31
CA SER A 363 -33.46 -10.00 -3.27
C SER A 363 -33.20 -9.65 -4.74
N SER A 364 -32.75 -8.42 -5.04
CA SER A 364 -32.41 -7.99 -6.41
C SER A 364 -31.06 -8.56 -6.87
N PHE A 365 -30.11 -8.77 -5.96
CA PHE A 365 -28.82 -9.38 -6.25
C PHE A 365 -28.99 -10.90 -6.43
N LYS A 366 -28.61 -11.43 -7.60
CA LYS A 366 -28.75 -12.85 -7.92
C LYS A 366 -27.49 -13.66 -7.62
N GLY A 367 -26.37 -12.98 -7.42
CA GLY A 367 -25.07 -13.59 -7.16
C GLY A 367 -24.35 -13.98 -8.43
N ASP A 368 -24.78 -13.52 -9.61
CA ASP A 368 -24.09 -13.84 -10.85
C ASP A 368 -22.72 -13.15 -10.90
N ASP A 369 -21.70 -13.81 -11.48
CA ASP A 369 -20.34 -13.24 -11.59
C ASP A 369 -20.32 -11.87 -12.29
N SER A 370 -21.30 -11.61 -13.18
CA SER A 370 -21.45 -10.31 -13.85
C SER A 370 -21.88 -9.16 -12.92
N GLU A 371 -22.39 -9.48 -11.73
CA GLU A 371 -22.77 -8.51 -10.71
C GLU A 371 -21.60 -8.18 -9.78
N LEU A 372 -20.48 -8.89 -9.90
CA LEU A 372 -19.25 -8.69 -9.13
C LEU A 372 -18.22 -7.87 -9.92
N ASN A 373 -17.26 -7.27 -9.21
CA ASN A 373 -16.11 -6.63 -9.86
C ASN A 373 -14.97 -7.63 -10.18
N ASP A 374 -13.98 -7.19 -10.96
CA ASP A 374 -12.88 -8.04 -11.42
C ASP A 374 -12.08 -8.70 -10.28
N TYR A 375 -11.84 -7.98 -9.18
CA TYR A 375 -11.16 -8.52 -8.00
C TYR A 375 -12.01 -9.59 -7.33
N GLU A 376 -13.31 -9.32 -7.13
CA GLU A 376 -14.25 -10.22 -6.48
C GLU A 376 -14.41 -11.52 -7.27
N VAL A 377 -14.59 -11.45 -8.59
CA VAL A 377 -14.66 -12.62 -9.48
C VAL A 377 -13.39 -13.46 -9.35
N LYS A 378 -12.22 -12.82 -9.43
CA LYS A 378 -10.94 -13.53 -9.34
C LYS A 378 -10.73 -14.15 -7.96
N ASN A 379 -11.11 -13.45 -6.90
CA ASN A 379 -10.96 -13.90 -5.52
C ASN A 379 -11.88 -15.07 -5.19
N VAL A 380 -13.14 -15.04 -5.64
CA VAL A 380 -14.06 -16.18 -5.53
C VAL A 380 -13.43 -17.43 -6.15
N GLN A 381 -12.84 -17.30 -7.35
CA GLN A 381 -12.18 -18.40 -8.05
C GLN A 381 -10.97 -18.92 -7.27
N THR A 382 -10.08 -18.04 -6.80
CA THR A 382 -8.90 -18.43 -6.02
C THR A 382 -9.31 -19.14 -4.72
N ILE A 383 -10.26 -18.57 -3.97
CA ILE A 383 -10.76 -19.16 -2.71
C ILE A 383 -11.35 -20.54 -2.97
N LYS A 384 -12.21 -20.67 -3.99
CA LYS A 384 -12.80 -21.96 -4.38
C LYS A 384 -11.74 -22.99 -4.78
N SER A 385 -10.68 -22.57 -5.46
CA SER A 385 -9.57 -23.46 -5.83
C SER A 385 -8.82 -23.98 -4.60
N VAL A 386 -8.50 -23.12 -3.63
CA VAL A 386 -7.82 -23.51 -2.39
C VAL A 386 -8.75 -24.35 -1.51
N GLU A 387 -10.03 -24.00 -1.42
CA GLU A 387 -11.04 -24.76 -0.70
C GLU A 387 -11.20 -26.19 -1.24
N ASN A 388 -11.16 -26.37 -2.57
CA ASN A 388 -11.24 -27.69 -3.21
C ASN A 388 -9.96 -28.52 -3.00
N SER A 389 -8.83 -27.88 -2.72
CA SER A 389 -7.56 -28.57 -2.42
C SER A 389 -7.46 -29.06 -0.97
N LYS A 390 -8.44 -28.72 -0.12
CA LYS A 390 -8.58 -29.13 1.28
C LYS A 390 -9.78 -30.06 1.45
#